data_AF-A0A844MXV8-F1
#
_entry.id   AF-A0A844MXV8-F1
#
_cell.length_a   1.000
_cell.length_b   1.000
_cell.length_c   1.000
_cell.angle_alpha   90.00
_cell.angle_beta   90.00
_cell.angle_gamma   90.00
#
_symmetry.space_group_name_H-M   'P 1'
#
loop_
_entity.id
_entity.type
_entity.pdbx_description
1 polymer ?
#
loop_
_entity_poly.entity_id
_entity_poly.type
_entity_poly.pdbx_seq_one_letter_code
_entity_poly.pdbx_strand_id
1 'polypeptide(L)'
;MRLLRKLFTPLVDNRLNDDFMIFLDKVEDFFAKVLSLAMIGVVLFAILDLGVVLTKEMLKPTLGSFSSTLLKVFGLFLNILIALEITQNITSYLKSHVIQIEMVIITSLIAVARKIIILDFQKISESELLALAATIIALSFCYWAVRRTNAKYPFH
;
A
#
# COMPACT_ATOMS: atom_id res chain seq x y z
N MET A 1 40.59 28.00 27.43
CA MET A 1 39.68 27.13 26.63
C MET A 1 38.24 27.00 27.17
N ARG A 2 37.70 27.96 27.95
CA ARG A 2 36.29 27.94 28.41
C ARG A 2 35.37 28.99 27.76
N LEU A 3 35.94 29.92 26.99
CA LEU A 3 35.21 31.04 26.36
C LEU A 3 34.62 30.69 24.99
N LEU A 4 35.27 29.80 24.22
CA LEU A 4 34.80 29.37 22.89
C LEU A 4 33.53 28.50 22.93
N ARG A 5 33.24 27.81 24.05
CA ARG A 5 32.03 27.00 24.21
C ARG A 5 30.75 27.80 24.45
N LYS A 6 30.85 29.07 24.89
CA LYS A 6 29.69 29.93 25.17
C LYS A 6 29.17 30.71 23.97
N LEU A 7 29.94 30.78 22.87
CA LEU A 7 29.51 31.46 21.65
C LEU A 7 28.67 30.56 20.71
N PHE A 8 28.81 29.24 20.82
CA PHE A 8 28.13 28.28 19.93
C PHE A 8 26.83 27.68 20.49
N THR A 9 26.46 28.01 21.73
CA THR A 9 25.27 27.47 22.40
C THR A 9 23.94 28.22 22.19
N PRO A 10 23.84 29.46 21.67
CA PRO A 10 22.52 30.09 21.49
C PRO A 10 21.89 29.82 20.12
N LEU A 11 22.53 29.05 19.23
CA LEU A 11 22.03 28.75 17.88
C LEU A 11 21.15 27.48 17.81
N VAL A 12 20.89 26.83 18.94
CA VAL A 12 19.91 25.75 19.05
C VAL A 12 18.72 26.31 19.83
N ASP A 13 17.90 27.10 19.16
CA ASP A 13 16.63 27.57 19.70
C ASP A 13 15.61 26.43 19.57
N ASN A 14 15.39 25.69 20.67
CA ASN A 14 14.47 24.55 20.69
C ASN A 14 13.04 24.93 20.23
N ARG A 15 12.63 26.19 20.40
CA ARG A 15 11.29 26.67 20.01
C ARG A 15 11.10 26.72 18.49
N LEU A 16 12.13 27.12 17.74
CA LEU A 16 12.07 27.14 16.27
C LEU A 16 11.96 25.72 15.69
N ASN A 17 12.59 24.74 16.33
CA ASN A 17 12.47 23.34 15.95
C ASN A 17 11.06 22.81 16.24
N ASP A 18 10.47 23.12 17.39
CA ASP A 18 9.12 22.68 17.75
C ASP A 18 8.07 23.26 16.78
N ASP A 19 8.15 24.55 16.46
CA ASP A 19 7.23 25.21 15.50
C ASP A 19 7.38 24.65 14.08
N PHE A 20 8.61 24.33 13.67
CA PHE A 20 8.90 23.71 12.37
C PHE A 20 8.34 22.28 12.27
N MET A 21 8.49 21.47 13.33
CA MET A 21 7.93 20.11 13.36
C MET A 21 6.39 20.14 13.29
N ILE A 22 5.74 21.04 14.04
CA ILE A 22 4.28 21.22 13.98
C ILE A 22 3.82 21.64 12.57
N PHE A 23 4.61 22.48 11.90
CA PHE A 23 4.32 22.85 10.50
C PHE A 23 4.43 21.64 9.56
N LEU A 24 5.50 20.84 9.68
CA LEU A 24 5.67 19.63 8.88
C LEU A 24 4.51 18.65 9.08
N ASP A 25 4.14 18.35 10.32
CA ASP A 25 3.04 17.43 10.63
C ASP A 25 1.72 17.90 9.98
N LYS A 26 1.42 19.20 10.03
CA LYS A 26 0.22 19.78 9.38
C LYS A 26 0.25 19.65 7.86
N VAL A 27 1.42 19.80 7.24
CA VAL A 27 1.62 19.66 5.80
C VAL A 27 1.46 18.19 5.39
N GLU A 28 2.07 17.26 6.13
CA GLU A 28 1.92 15.82 5.90
C GLU A 28 0.46 15.39 6.02
N ASP A 29 -0.24 15.84 7.05
CA ASP A 29 -1.68 15.60 7.25
C ASP A 29 -2.54 16.15 6.11
N PHE A 30 -2.20 17.33 5.60
CA PHE A 30 -2.91 17.91 4.47
C PHE A 30 -2.79 17.00 3.24
N PHE A 31 -1.57 16.57 2.89
CA PHE A 31 -1.35 15.66 1.76
C PHE A 31 -2.02 14.30 1.97
N ALA A 32 -1.95 13.73 3.17
CA ALA A 32 -2.59 12.46 3.49
C ALA A 32 -4.13 12.53 3.36
N LYS A 33 -4.76 13.64 3.77
CA LYS A 33 -6.21 13.86 3.57
C LYS A 33 -6.58 14.00 2.11
N VAL A 34 -5.81 14.76 1.33
CA VAL A 34 -6.00 14.90 -0.12
C VAL A 34 -5.88 13.54 -0.82
N LEU A 35 -4.85 12.76 -0.47
CA LEU A 35 -4.63 11.43 -1.03
C LEU A 35 -5.75 10.45 -0.64
N SER A 36 -6.21 10.48 0.61
CA SER A 36 -7.34 9.67 1.07
C SER A 36 -8.62 9.96 0.27
N LEU A 37 -8.94 11.24 0.06
CA LEU A 37 -10.12 11.63 -0.72
C LEU A 37 -10.01 11.21 -2.20
N ALA A 38 -8.83 11.39 -2.79
CA ALA A 38 -8.56 10.92 -4.15
C ALA A 38 -8.74 9.40 -4.28
N MET A 39 -8.24 8.63 -3.30
CA MET A 39 -8.38 7.17 -3.28
C MET A 39 -9.82 6.70 -3.14
N ILE A 40 -10.64 7.40 -2.34
CA ILE A 40 -12.10 7.14 -2.30
C ILE A 40 -12.72 7.33 -3.69
N GLY A 41 -12.32 8.39 -4.40
CA GLY A 41 -12.72 8.61 -5.80
C GLY A 41 -12.33 7.47 -6.73
N VAL A 42 -11.09 6.97 -6.62
CA VAL A 42 -10.60 5.81 -7.40
C VAL A 42 -11.41 4.55 -7.10
N VAL A 43 -11.71 4.29 -5.82
CA VAL A 43 -12.54 3.13 -5.42
C VAL A 43 -13.94 3.22 -6.05
N LEU A 44 -14.59 4.39 -5.97
CA LEU A 44 -15.92 4.59 -6.56
C LEU A 44 -15.88 4.38 -8.08
N PHE A 45 -14.88 4.95 -8.76
CA PHE A 45 -14.71 4.76 -10.20
C PHE A 45 -14.50 3.28 -10.56
N ALA A 46 -13.65 2.57 -9.82
CA ALA A 46 -13.37 1.16 -10.07
C ALA A 46 -14.60 0.26 -9.85
N ILE A 47 -15.45 0.57 -8.86
CA ILE A 47 -16.74 -0.13 -8.65
C ILE A 47 -17.68 0.10 -9.82
N LEU A 48 -17.79 1.35 -10.31
CA LEU A 48 -18.61 1.67 -11.48
C LEU A 48 -18.11 0.96 -12.75
N ASP A 49 -16.80 0.98 -12.98
CA ASP A 49 -16.17 0.29 -14.12
C ASP A 49 -16.44 -1.23 -14.07
N LEU A 50 -16.30 -1.85 -12.90
CA LEU A 50 -16.65 -3.25 -12.71
C LEU A 50 -18.13 -3.52 -13.04
N GLY A 51 -19.05 -2.65 -12.60
CA GLY A 51 -20.47 -2.76 -12.93
C GLY A 51 -20.74 -2.66 -14.44
N VAL A 52 -20.07 -1.74 -15.13
CA VAL A 52 -20.16 -1.59 -16.59
C VAL A 52 -19.62 -2.82 -17.31
N VAL A 53 -18.49 -3.38 -16.87
CA VAL A 53 -17.93 -4.59 -17.47
C VAL A 53 -18.85 -5.78 -17.24
N LEU A 54 -19.32 -5.99 -16.02
CA LEU A 54 -20.23 -7.10 -15.70
C LEU A 54 -21.52 -7.04 -16.52
N THR A 55 -22.14 -5.86 -16.63
CA THR A 55 -23.36 -5.69 -17.44
C THR A 55 -23.12 -5.97 -18.91
N LYS A 56 -21.99 -5.52 -19.48
CA LYS A 56 -21.62 -5.81 -20.88
C LYS A 56 -21.43 -7.31 -21.13
N GLU A 57 -20.72 -8.00 -20.24
CA GLU A 57 -20.43 -9.44 -20.37
C GLU A 57 -21.69 -10.29 -20.19
N MET A 58 -22.65 -9.86 -19.34
CA MET A 58 -23.95 -10.51 -19.17
C MET A 58 -24.87 -10.37 -20.40
N LEU A 59 -24.86 -9.20 -21.07
CA LEU A 59 -25.72 -8.92 -22.22
C LEU A 59 -25.18 -9.49 -23.54
N LYS A 60 -23.88 -9.77 -23.63
CA LYS A 60 -23.22 -10.37 -24.80
C LYS A 60 -22.37 -11.56 -24.39
N PRO A 61 -22.98 -12.69 -23.97
CA PRO A 61 -22.23 -13.86 -23.59
C PRO A 61 -21.50 -14.42 -24.83
N THR A 62 -20.18 -14.25 -24.89
CA THR A 62 -19.34 -14.92 -25.90
C THR A 62 -19.27 -16.41 -25.56
N LEU A 63 -19.97 -17.23 -26.34
CA LEU A 63 -19.94 -18.69 -26.24
C LEU A 63 -18.50 -19.19 -26.34
N GLY A 64 -18.03 -19.91 -25.33
CA GLY A 64 -16.69 -20.53 -25.28
C GLY A 64 -15.59 -19.73 -24.57
N SER A 65 -15.84 -18.49 -24.11
CA SER A 65 -14.80 -17.62 -23.51
C SER A 65 -14.91 -17.43 -21.98
N PHE A 66 -15.76 -18.20 -21.30
CA PHE A 66 -16.11 -17.97 -19.88
C PHE A 66 -14.89 -17.87 -18.94
N SER A 67 -13.86 -18.68 -19.16
CA SER A 67 -12.63 -18.64 -18.34
C SER A 67 -11.88 -17.32 -18.48
N SER A 68 -11.77 -16.78 -19.70
CA SER A 68 -11.06 -15.50 -19.90
C SER A 68 -11.85 -14.32 -19.36
N THR A 69 -13.18 -14.34 -19.50
CA THR A 69 -14.08 -13.35 -18.89
C THR A 69 -13.99 -13.40 -17.36
N LEU A 70 -13.93 -14.59 -16.76
CA LEU A 70 -13.80 -14.76 -15.31
C LEU A 70 -12.46 -14.19 -14.80
N LEU A 71 -11.34 -14.51 -15.46
CA LEU A 71 -10.02 -13.97 -15.11
C LEU A 71 -9.99 -12.42 -15.22
N LYS A 72 -10.63 -11.86 -16.25
CA LYS A 72 -10.77 -10.40 -16.42
C LYS A 72 -11.57 -9.77 -15.28
N VAL A 73 -12.69 -10.37 -14.89
CA VAL A 73 -13.52 -9.89 -13.77
C VAL A 73 -12.77 -9.99 -12.45
N PHE A 74 -12.04 -11.09 -12.20
CA PHE A 74 -11.18 -11.21 -11.02
C PHE A 74 -10.08 -10.15 -11.01
N GLY A 75 -9.46 -9.86 -12.15
CA GLY A 75 -8.49 -8.76 -12.25
C GLY A 75 -9.06 -7.40 -11.82
N LEU A 76 -10.27 -7.07 -12.30
CA LEU A 76 -10.97 -5.84 -11.90
C LEU A 76 -11.34 -5.83 -10.41
N PHE A 77 -11.83 -6.95 -9.89
CA PHE A 77 -12.15 -7.08 -8.46
C PHE A 77 -10.89 -6.91 -7.58
N LEU A 78 -9.78 -7.52 -7.97
CA LEU A 78 -8.52 -7.42 -7.26
C LEU A 78 -7.91 -6.00 -7.34
N ASN A 79 -8.17 -5.24 -8.42
CA ASN A 79 -7.82 -3.82 -8.48
C ASN A 79 -8.59 -3.00 -7.43
N ILE A 80 -9.87 -3.28 -7.22
CA ILE A 80 -10.68 -2.63 -6.18
C ILE A 80 -10.12 -2.95 -4.80
N LEU A 81 -9.75 -4.20 -4.53
CA LEU A 81 -9.17 -4.58 -3.24
C LEU A 81 -7.88 -3.81 -2.94
N ILE A 82 -7.00 -3.61 -3.91
CA ILE A 82 -5.78 -2.80 -3.72
C ILE A 82 -6.10 -1.34 -3.45
N ALA A 83 -7.10 -0.78 -4.14
CA ALA A 83 -7.51 0.59 -3.88
C ALA A 83 -8.06 0.76 -2.44
N LEU A 84 -8.85 -0.22 -1.97
CA LEU A 84 -9.33 -0.25 -0.59
C LEU A 84 -8.18 -0.41 0.42
N GLU A 85 -7.21 -1.27 0.12
CA GLU A 85 -6.06 -1.52 0.98
C GLU A 85 -5.15 -0.30 1.11
N ILE A 86 -4.86 0.40 0.00
CA ILE A 86 -4.12 1.67 0.03
C ILE A 86 -4.90 2.72 0.85
N THR A 87 -6.23 2.77 0.69
CA THR A 87 -7.10 3.67 1.47
C THR A 87 -6.99 3.37 2.97
N GLN A 88 -6.96 2.09 3.36
CA GLN A 88 -6.77 1.68 4.75
C GLN A 88 -5.39 2.07 5.29
N ASN A 89 -4.32 1.87 4.51
CA ASN A 89 -2.97 2.28 4.91
C ASN A 89 -2.86 3.79 5.14
N ILE A 90 -3.43 4.61 4.25
CA ILE A 90 -3.46 6.07 4.41
C ILE A 90 -4.31 6.48 5.62
N THR A 91 -5.50 5.88 5.77
CA THR A 91 -6.40 6.21 6.88
C THR A 91 -5.81 5.81 8.22
N SER A 92 -5.04 4.72 8.26
CA SER A 92 -4.29 4.32 9.44
C SER A 92 -3.22 5.34 9.80
N TYR A 93 -2.46 5.82 8.82
CA TYR A 93 -1.50 6.89 9.03
C TYR A 93 -2.18 8.17 9.57
N LEU A 94 -3.33 8.56 9.03
CA LEU A 94 -4.12 9.70 9.53
C LEU A 94 -4.63 9.53 10.97
N LYS A 95 -4.78 8.29 11.46
CA LYS A 95 -5.27 8.00 12.82
C LYS A 95 -4.17 7.98 13.87
N SER A 96 -3.00 7.44 13.52
CA SER A 96 -1.92 7.20 14.50
C SER A 96 -0.63 7.97 14.18
N HIS A 97 -0.58 8.76 13.11
CA HIS A 97 0.63 9.42 12.55
C HIS A 97 1.85 8.49 12.44
N VAL A 98 1.59 7.19 12.32
CA VAL A 98 2.61 6.15 12.23
C VAL A 98 2.25 5.23 11.10
N ILE A 99 3.21 5.02 10.19
CA ILE A 99 3.09 4.04 9.12
C ILE A 99 3.15 2.65 9.77
N GLN A 100 2.05 1.91 9.70
CA GLN A 100 2.01 0.54 10.17
C GLN A 100 2.77 -0.37 9.19
N ILE A 101 4.07 -0.54 9.44
CA ILE A 101 4.97 -1.30 8.57
C ILE A 101 4.43 -2.72 8.30
N GLU A 102 3.80 -3.33 9.31
CA GLU A 102 3.18 -4.65 9.17
C GLU A 102 2.09 -4.67 8.09
N MET A 103 1.20 -3.67 8.07
CA MET A 103 0.16 -3.58 7.03
C MET A 103 0.75 -3.36 5.64
N VAL A 104 1.79 -2.53 5.52
CA VAL A 104 2.46 -2.28 4.23
C VAL A 104 3.10 -3.56 3.65
N ILE A 105 3.69 -4.40 4.49
CA ILE A 105 4.28 -5.68 4.05
C ILE A 105 3.18 -6.66 3.64
N ILE A 106 2.07 -6.72 4.39
CA ILE A 106 0.90 -7.54 4.02
C ILE A 106 0.35 -7.11 2.66
N THR A 107 0.24 -5.80 2.41
CA THR A 107 -0.16 -5.24 1.10
C THR A 107 0.77 -5.65 -0.02
N SER A 108 2.08 -5.69 0.24
CA SER A 108 3.06 -6.15 -0.74
C SER A 108 2.87 -7.64 -1.07
N LEU A 109 2.58 -8.47 -0.06
CA LEU A 109 2.30 -9.90 -0.23
C LEU A 109 1.01 -10.12 -1.05
N ILE A 110 -0.05 -9.37 -0.75
CA ILE A 110 -1.34 -9.42 -1.47
C ILE A 110 -1.15 -8.97 -2.93
N ALA A 111 -0.37 -7.92 -3.17
CA ALA A 111 -0.08 -7.45 -4.53
C ALA A 111 0.63 -8.52 -5.38
N VAL A 112 1.59 -9.24 -4.80
CA VAL A 112 2.25 -10.38 -5.48
C VAL A 112 1.27 -11.54 -5.68
N ALA A 113 0.48 -11.89 -4.67
CA ALA A 113 -0.52 -12.96 -4.77
C ALA A 113 -1.54 -12.69 -5.90
N ARG A 114 -2.00 -11.44 -6.05
CA ARG A 114 -2.87 -11.04 -7.17
C ARG A 114 -2.21 -11.29 -8.52
N LYS A 115 -0.92 -10.97 -8.66
CA LYS A 115 -0.19 -11.16 -9.92
C LYS A 115 -0.15 -12.65 -10.31
N ILE A 116 -0.09 -13.56 -9.34
CA ILE A 116 -0.15 -15.01 -9.56
C ILE A 116 -1.55 -15.45 -10.01
N ILE A 117 -2.60 -14.95 -9.37
CA ILE A 117 -3.99 -15.34 -9.66
C ILE A 117 -4.36 -15.03 -11.12
N ILE A 118 -3.87 -13.92 -11.66
CA ILE A 118 -4.16 -13.47 -13.04
C ILE A 118 -3.15 -14.03 -14.06
N LEU A 119 -2.09 -14.70 -13.59
CA LEU A 119 -1.00 -15.16 -14.44
C LEU A 119 -1.45 -16.27 -15.40
N ASP A 120 -1.06 -16.13 -16.67
CA ASP A 120 -1.15 -17.21 -17.66
C ASP A 120 0.16 -18.00 -17.68
N PHE A 121 0.15 -19.20 -17.08
CA PHE A 121 1.32 -20.07 -16.97
C PHE A 121 1.86 -20.56 -18.33
N GLN A 122 1.10 -20.41 -19.43
CA GLN A 122 1.57 -20.77 -20.76
C GLN A 122 2.46 -19.69 -21.39
N LYS A 123 2.42 -18.47 -20.85
CA LYS A 123 3.15 -17.31 -21.39
C LYS A 123 4.30 -16.84 -20.49
N ILE A 124 4.41 -17.38 -19.28
CA ILE A 124 5.46 -17.02 -18.33
C ILE A 124 6.72 -17.83 -18.62
N SER A 125 7.88 -17.17 -18.54
CA SER A 125 9.17 -17.87 -18.56
C SER A 125 9.47 -18.56 -17.22
N GLU A 126 10.25 -19.64 -17.25
CA GLU A 126 10.67 -20.35 -16.03
C GLU A 126 11.43 -19.43 -15.05
N SER A 127 12.20 -18.48 -15.58
CA SER A 127 12.94 -17.48 -14.80
C SER A 127 12.03 -16.49 -14.08
N GLU A 128 10.95 -16.04 -14.72
CA GLU A 128 9.95 -15.16 -14.10
C GLU A 128 9.20 -15.87 -12.98
N LEU A 129 8.87 -17.16 -13.16
CA LEU A 129 8.20 -17.96 -12.13
C LEU A 129 9.11 -18.14 -10.91
N LEU A 130 10.40 -18.44 -11.13
CA LEU A 130 11.40 -18.53 -10.05
C LEU A 130 11.61 -17.20 -9.34
N ALA A 131 11.70 -16.10 -10.07
CA ALA A 131 11.83 -14.76 -9.48
C ALA A 131 10.63 -14.40 -8.60
N LEU A 132 9.43 -14.80 -9.02
CA LEU A 132 8.21 -14.57 -8.27
C LEU A 132 8.16 -15.44 -7.00
N ALA A 133 8.57 -16.71 -7.07
CA ALA A 133 8.71 -17.58 -5.89
C ALA A 133 9.73 -17.01 -4.88
N ALA A 134 10.89 -16.56 -5.36
CA ALA A 134 11.91 -15.92 -4.52
C ALA A 134 11.38 -14.63 -3.85
N THR A 135 10.59 -13.83 -4.57
CA THR A 135 9.95 -12.62 -4.04
C THR A 135 8.99 -12.95 -2.90
N ILE A 136 8.15 -13.98 -3.05
CA ILE A 136 7.21 -14.40 -2.00
C ILE A 136 7.97 -14.86 -0.74
N ILE A 137 9.05 -15.63 -0.91
CA ILE A 137 9.87 -16.10 0.20
C ILE A 137 10.51 -14.90 0.94
N ALA A 138 11.07 -13.94 0.19
CA ALA A 138 11.68 -12.75 0.77
C ALA A 138 10.66 -11.89 1.54
N LEU A 139 9.47 -11.66 0.97
CA LEU A 139 8.40 -10.91 1.64
C LEU A 139 7.86 -11.64 2.88
N SER A 140 7.70 -12.96 2.80
CA SER A 140 7.26 -13.79 3.93
C SER A 140 8.28 -13.75 5.07
N PHE A 141 9.57 -13.80 4.76
CA PHE A 141 10.64 -13.67 5.74
C PHE A 141 10.67 -12.26 6.36
N CYS A 142 10.50 -11.21 5.55
CA CYS A 142 10.39 -9.83 6.03
C CYS A 142 9.22 -9.66 7.01
N TYR A 143 8.03 -10.17 6.66
CA TYR A 143 6.86 -10.16 7.53
C TYR A 143 7.14 -10.89 8.86
N TRP A 144 7.72 -12.08 8.80
CA TRP A 144 8.08 -12.83 10.01
C TRP A 144 9.07 -12.07 10.90
N ALA A 145 10.09 -11.45 10.32
CA ALA A 145 11.11 -10.68 11.06
C ALA A 145 10.52 -9.44 11.74
N VAL A 146 9.67 -8.68 11.02
CA VAL A 146 9.00 -7.49 11.56
C VAL A 146 8.04 -7.89 12.67
N ARG A 147 7.20 -8.89 12.45
CA ARG A 147 6.24 -9.37 13.46
C ARG A 147 6.93 -9.88 14.72
N ARG A 148 8.06 -10.59 14.58
CA ARG A 148 8.84 -11.07 15.72
C ARG A 148 9.46 -9.93 16.52
N THR A 149 9.90 -8.86 15.85
CA THR A 149 10.46 -7.67 16.50
C THR A 149 9.37 -6.89 17.26
N ASN A 150 8.22 -6.65 16.63
CA ASN A 150 7.09 -5.96 17.26
C ASN A 150 6.53 -6.73 18.46
N ALA A 151 6.46 -8.07 18.40
CA ALA A 151 6.04 -8.89 19.53
C ALA A 151 6.99 -8.80 20.74
N LYS A 152 8.26 -8.47 20.51
CA LYS A 152 9.28 -8.34 21.55
C LYS A 152 9.34 -6.93 22.15
N TYR A 153 8.86 -5.92 21.42
CA TYR A 153 8.80 -4.52 21.85
C TYR A 153 7.47 -3.88 21.41
N PRO A 154 6.37 -4.07 22.15
CA PRO A 154 5.11 -3.41 21.84
C PRO A 154 5.28 -1.89 22.00
N PHE A 155 4.91 -1.13 20.97
CA PHE A 155 4.84 0.33 21.04
C PHE A 155 3.80 0.72 22.11
N HIS A 156 4.21 1.56 23.07
CA HIS A 156 3.33 2.19 24.06
C HIS A 156 2.66 3.43 23.49
#